data_AF-A0A925A389-F1
#
_entry.id   AF-A0A925A389-F1
#
_cell.length_a   1.000
_cell.length_b   1.000
_cell.length_c   1.000
_cell.angle_alpha   90.00
_cell.angle_beta   90.00
_cell.angle_gamma   90.00
#
_symmetry.space_group_name_H-M   'P 1'
#
loop_
_entity.id
_entity.type
_entity.pdbx_description
1 polymer ?
#
loop_
_entity_poly.entity_id
_entity_poly.type
_entity_poly.pdbx_seq_one_letter_code
_entity_poly.pdbx_strand_id
1 'polypeptide(L)' 'MHHIELVTVLKERREALGITQAHLAELADVSLRTLKALEVGKANPTLETIAKLTEVLGMDLKLQVKGPQRNKE' A
#
# COMPACT_ATOMS: atom_id res chain seq x y z
N MET A 1 -3.39 14.61 -3.41
CA MET A 1 -3.74 13.32 -2.78
C MET A 1 -2.60 12.93 -1.85
N HIS A 2 -2.86 12.75 -0.56
CA HIS A 2 -1.86 12.86 0.52
C HIS A 2 -1.19 11.54 0.97
N HIS A 3 -1.24 10.46 0.18
CA HIS A 3 -0.76 9.14 0.61
C HIS A 3 0.16 8.43 -0.40
N ILE A 4 0.88 9.21 -1.22
CA ILE A 4 1.82 8.66 -2.22
C ILE A 4 2.85 7.75 -1.57
N GLU A 5 3.34 8.09 -0.38
CA GLU A 5 4.36 7.30 0.32
C GLU A 5 3.93 5.86 0.64
N LEU A 6 2.69 5.66 1.12
CA LEU A 6 2.20 4.31 1.45
C LEU A 6 2.09 3.43 0.20
N VAL A 7 1.57 4.01 -0.89
CA VAL A 7 1.45 3.32 -2.18
C VAL A 7 2.82 2.95 -2.73
N THR A 8 3.78 3.88 -2.66
CA THR A 8 5.16 3.64 -3.12
C THR A 8 5.79 2.48 -2.35
N VAL A 9 5.66 2.44 -1.02
CA VAL A 9 6.21 1.36 -0.20
C VAL A 9 5.60 -0.01 -0.57
N LEU A 10 4.28 -0.08 -0.78
CA LEU A 10 3.63 -1.33 -1.22
C LEU A 10 4.13 -1.78 -2.59
N LYS A 11 4.29 -0.84 -3.52
CA LYS A 11 4.80 -1.11 -4.87
C LYS A 11 6.25 -1.60 -4.85
N GLU A 12 7.12 -0.92 -4.11
CA GLU A 12 8.53 -1.32 -3.96
C GLU A 12 8.65 -2.71 -3.33
N ARG A 13 7.84 -3.00 -2.31
CA ARG A 13 7.80 -4.34 -1.72
C ARG A 13 7.34 -5.40 -2.73
N ARG A 14 6.30 -5.11 -3.51
CA ARG A 14 5.81 -6.00 -4.58
C ARG A 14 6.94 -6.30 -5.58
N GLU A 15 7.67 -5.28 -6.01
CA GLU A 15 8.77 -5.40 -6.96
C GLU A 15 9.95 -6.19 -6.36
N ALA A 16 10.28 -5.97 -5.08
CA ALA A 16 11.30 -6.74 -4.37
C ALA A 16 10.97 -8.24 -4.24
N LEU A 17 9.67 -8.58 -4.17
CA LEU A 17 9.19 -9.97 -4.18
C LEU A 17 9.10 -10.56 -5.60
N GLY A 18 9.31 -9.76 -6.64
CA GLY A 18 9.27 -10.21 -8.03
C GLY A 18 7.88 -10.60 -8.53
N ILE A 19 6.80 -10.18 -7.86
CA ILE A 19 5.43 -10.52 -8.24
C ILE A 19 4.78 -9.43 -9.10
N THR A 20 3.95 -9.84 -10.05
CA THR A 20 3.22 -8.92 -10.93
C THR A 20 2.03 -8.30 -10.20
N GLN A 21 1.48 -7.20 -10.73
CA GLN A 21 0.23 -6.64 -10.24
C GLN A 21 -0.93 -7.64 -10.32
N ALA A 22 -1.01 -8.43 -11.40
CA ALA A 22 -2.06 -9.43 -11.55
C ALA A 22 -1.98 -10.50 -10.45
N HIS A 23 -0.76 -10.96 -10.16
CA HIS A 23 -0.54 -11.97 -9.12
C HIS A 23 -0.83 -11.43 -7.72
N LEU A 24 -0.41 -10.20 -7.39
CA LEU A 24 -0.75 -9.58 -6.10
C LEU A 24 -2.26 -9.39 -5.96
N ALA A 25 -2.93 -8.92 -7.02
CA ALA A 25 -4.37 -8.70 -7.01
C ALA A 25 -5.15 -10.01 -6.75
N GLU A 26 -4.73 -11.10 -7.39
CA GLU A 26 -5.31 -12.43 -7.18
C GLU A 26 -5.09 -12.94 -5.76
N LEU A 27 -3.85 -12.92 -5.26
CA LEU A 27 -3.50 -13.40 -3.92
C LEU A 27 -4.19 -12.59 -2.82
N ALA A 28 -4.33 -11.27 -3.02
CA ALA A 28 -4.92 -10.37 -2.03
C ALA A 28 -6.45 -10.31 -2.13
N ASP A 29 -7.08 -11.02 -3.07
CA ASP A 29 -8.52 -10.93 -3.33
C ASP A 29 -8.98 -9.47 -3.55
N VAL A 30 -8.30 -8.79 -4.47
CA VAL A 30 -8.59 -7.41 -4.88
C VAL A 30 -8.61 -7.34 -6.40
N SER A 31 -9.50 -6.52 -6.99
CA SER A 31 -9.49 -6.38 -8.45
C SER A 31 -8.17 -5.78 -8.95
N LEU A 32 -7.64 -6.32 -10.06
CA LEU A 32 -6.46 -5.75 -10.73
C LEU A 32 -6.67 -4.27 -11.11
N ARG A 33 -7.90 -3.88 -11.43
CA ARG A 33 -8.26 -2.48 -11.68
C ARG A 33 -8.03 -1.62 -10.44
N THR A 34 -8.45 -2.09 -9.26
CA THR A 34 -8.24 -1.40 -7.98
C THR A 34 -6.76 -1.27 -7.68
N LEU A 35 -5.98 -2.35 -7.81
CA LEU A 35 -4.53 -2.30 -7.57
C LEU A 35 -3.82 -1.35 -8.54
N LYS A 36 -4.17 -1.36 -9.83
CA LYS A 36 -3.63 -0.41 -10.82
C LYS A 36 -3.96 1.03 -10.46
N ALA A 37 -5.22 1.31 -10.11
CA ALA A 37 -5.66 2.64 -9.72
C ALA A 37 -4.97 3.13 -8.43
N LEU A 38 -4.71 2.20 -7.50
CA LEU A 38 -3.95 2.43 -6.28
C LEU A 38 -2.50 2.82 -6.60
N GLU A 39 -1.78 2.02 -7.40
CA GLU A 39 -0.35 2.27 -7.73
C GLU A 39 -0.12 3.56 -8.53
N VAL A 40 -1.10 4.04 -9.29
CA VAL A 40 -1.02 5.33 -10.01
C VAL A 40 -1.58 6.51 -9.21
N GLY A 41 -1.94 6.29 -7.95
CA GLY A 41 -2.43 7.32 -7.04
C GLY A 41 -3.83 7.85 -7.37
N LYS A 42 -4.63 7.12 -8.16
CA LYS A 42 -6.00 7.51 -8.57
C LYS A 42 -7.10 6.86 -7.73
N ALA A 43 -6.75 5.98 -6.79
CA ALA A 43 -7.71 5.35 -5.88
C ALA A 43 -7.52 5.84 -4.45
N ASN A 44 -8.63 5.87 -3.69
CA ASN A 44 -8.64 6.00 -2.25
C ASN A 44 -8.98 4.62 -1.65
N PRO A 45 -7.98 3.76 -1.35
CA PRO A 45 -8.23 2.42 -0.86
C PRO A 45 -8.82 2.43 0.56
N THR A 46 -9.66 1.43 0.85
CA THR A 46 -10.11 1.16 2.22
C THR A 46 -8.95 0.58 3.04
N LEU A 47 -9.03 0.71 4.37
CA LEU A 47 -8.07 0.04 5.26
C LEU A 47 -8.05 -1.48 5.03
N GLU A 48 -9.21 -2.08 4.75
CA GLU A 48 -9.32 -3.49 4.41
C GLU A 48 -8.51 -3.85 3.14
N THR A 49 -8.60 -3.02 2.09
CA THR A 49 -7.79 -3.22 0.87
C THR A 49 -6.30 -3.15 1.20
N ILE A 50 -5.88 -2.18 2.01
CA ILE A 50 -4.47 -2.06 2.41
C ILE A 50 -4.05 -3.29 3.23
N ALA A 51 -4.87 -3.74 4.19
CA ALA A 51 -4.58 -4.91 5.02
C ALA A 51 -4.43 -6.19 4.20
N LYS A 52 -5.32 -6.43 3.24
CA LYS A 52 -5.25 -7.55 2.29
C LYS A 52 -3.93 -7.54 1.50
N LEU A 53 -3.53 -6.37 1.00
CA LEU A 53 -2.28 -6.22 0.26
C LEU A 53 -1.05 -6.44 1.15
N THR A 54 -1.03 -5.87 2.35
CA THR A 54 0.10 -6.02 3.27
C THR A 54 0.30 -7.45 3.75
N GLU A 55 -0.78 -8.20 3.95
CA GLU A 55 -0.73 -9.63 4.31
C GLU A 55 0.04 -10.44 3.27
N VAL A 56 -0.33 -10.31 1.99
CA VAL A 56 0.34 -11.01 0.88
C VAL A 56 1.79 -10.55 0.69
N LEU A 57 2.06 -9.27 0.93
CA LEU A 57 3.40 -8.70 0.82
C LEU A 57 4.31 -9.03 2.03
N GLY A 58 3.77 -9.72 3.05
CA GLY A 58 4.48 -10.03 4.28
C GLY A 58 4.87 -8.77 5.05
N MET A 59 3.93 -7.85 5.20
CA MET A 59 4.10 -6.55 5.86
C MET A 59 3.10 -6.36 7.00
N ASP A 60 3.54 -5.71 8.08
CA ASP A 60 2.66 -5.29 9.18
C ASP A 60 2.20 -3.83 9.02
N LEU A 61 0.91 -3.58 9.25
CA LEU A 61 0.38 -2.23 9.45
C LEU A 61 0.54 -1.80 10.91
N LYS A 62 1.32 -0.75 11.16
CA LYS A 62 1.58 -0.24 12.52
C LYS A 62 1.08 1.19 12.66
N LEU A 63 0.26 1.42 13.68
CA LEU A 63 -0.13 2.76 14.14
C LEU A 63 0.80 3.16 15.29
N GLN A 64 1.29 4.40 15.24
CA GLN A 64 2.17 4.96 16.27
C GLN A 64 1.61 6.30 16.73
N VAL A 65 1.82 6.61 18.01
CA VAL A 65 1.49 7.93 18.57
C VAL A 65 2.35 8.98 17.86
N LYS A 66 1.73 10.07 17.40
CA LYS A 66 2.47 11.19 16.80
C LYS A 66 3.48 11.72 17.83
N GLY A 67 4.77 11.66 17.49
CA GLY A 67 5.81 12.30 18.29
C GLY A 67 5.61 13.83 18.34
N PRO A 68 6.23 14.53 19.30
CA PRO A 68 6.18 15.99 19.32
C PRO A 68 6.72 16.54 18.00
N GLN A 69 5.85 17.20 17.23
CA GLN A 69 6.20 17.85 15.98
C GLN A 69 7.07 19.07 16.33
N ARG A 70 8.39 18.89 16.43
CA ARG A 70 9.32 20.03 16.45
C ARG A 70 9.33 20.59 15.04
N ASN A 71 8.44 21.54 14.78
CA ASN A 71 8.57 22.41 13.61
C ASN A 71 9.96 23.07 13.74
N LYS A 72 10.87 22.74 12.82
CA LYS A 72 12.08 23.53 12.65
C LYS A 72 11.62 24.84 11.99
N GLU A 73 11.82 25.93 12.71
CA GLU A 73 11.73 27.31 12.19
C GLU A 73 12.60 27.50 10.94
#